data_AF-A0A0Q4Q4F6-F1
#
_entry.id   AF-A0A0Q4Q4F6-F1
#
_cell.length_a   1.000
_cell.length_b   1.000
_cell.length_c   1.000
_cell.angle_alpha   90.00
_cell.angle_beta   90.00
_cell.angle_gamma   90.00
#
_symmetry.space_group_name_H-M   'P 1'
#
loop_
_entity.id
_entity.type
_entity.pdbx_description
1 polymer ?
#
loop_
_entity_poly.entity_id
_entity_poly.type
_entity_poly.pdbx_seq_one_letter_code
_entity_poly.pdbx_strand_id
1 'polypeptide(L)'
;MEEDYQKLRAGWAAGDRDRERALHLLYLSWWHWAEPDFLTGLSDDPTALQLWRAIFEHFGGRASVDAEFLFVAAIMIEITTWAFGDEDAWAKVADMMIARSLLLKPDGFSAASFEDRGCFGVYFAHQASTLRV
;
A
#
# COMPACT_ATOMS: atom_id res chain seq x y z
N MET A 1 -9.98 -10.70 -6.10
CA MET A 1 -9.97 -9.30 -5.63
C MET A 1 -11.05 -9.08 -4.58
N GLU A 2 -12.35 -9.00 -4.90
CA GLU A 2 -13.39 -8.77 -3.86
C GLU A 2 -13.42 -9.86 -2.77
N GLU A 3 -13.41 -11.14 -3.16
CA GLU A 3 -13.37 -12.25 -2.19
C GLU A 3 -12.11 -12.20 -1.30
N ASP A 4 -10.95 -11.88 -1.89
CA ASP A 4 -9.69 -11.74 -1.17
C ASP A 4 -9.74 -10.58 -0.17
N TYR A 5 -10.31 -9.44 -0.59
CA TYR A 5 -10.50 -8.27 0.26
C TYR A 5 -11.36 -8.62 1.47
N GLN A 6 -12.55 -9.22 1.26
CA GLN A 6 -13.44 -9.57 2.36
C GLN A 6 -12.80 -10.57 3.33
N LYS A 7 -12.07 -11.56 2.80
CA LYS A 7 -11.34 -12.54 3.61
C LYS A 7 -10.24 -11.90 4.45
N LEU A 8 -9.41 -11.04 3.84
CA LEU A 8 -8.32 -10.35 4.52
C LEU A 8 -8.86 -9.34 5.56
N ARG A 9 -9.92 -8.61 5.21
CA ARG A 9 -10.61 -7.68 6.13
C ARG A 9 -11.22 -8.41 7.32
N ALA A 10 -11.84 -9.56 7.11
CA ALA A 10 -12.35 -10.40 8.20
C ALA A 10 -11.21 -10.91 9.10
N GLY A 11 -10.09 -11.35 8.51
CA GLY A 11 -8.87 -11.71 9.25
C GLY A 11 -8.36 -10.54 10.09
N TRP A 12 -8.27 -9.34 9.51
CA TRP A 12 -7.88 -8.14 10.23
C TRP A 12 -8.83 -7.81 11.38
N ALA A 13 -10.15 -7.91 11.18
CA ALA A 13 -11.12 -7.72 12.25
C ALA A 13 -10.98 -8.77 13.37
N ALA A 14 -10.58 -10.00 13.04
CA ALA A 14 -10.32 -11.07 14.00
C ALA A 14 -8.95 -10.97 14.70
N GLY A 15 -8.13 -9.96 14.39
CA GLY A 15 -6.82 -9.76 15.00
C GLY A 15 -5.64 -10.40 14.25
N ASP A 16 -5.85 -10.93 13.05
CA ASP A 16 -4.75 -11.36 12.18
C ASP A 16 -3.93 -10.14 11.75
N ARG A 17 -2.65 -10.13 12.15
CA ARG A 17 -1.68 -9.06 11.86
C ARG A 17 -0.46 -9.62 11.15
N ASP A 18 -0.60 -10.75 10.46
CA ASP A 18 0.43 -11.24 9.57
C ASP A 18 0.85 -10.14 8.57
N ARG A 19 2.16 -9.92 8.47
CA ARG A 19 2.75 -8.83 7.69
C ARG A 19 2.30 -8.86 6.24
N GLU A 20 2.37 -10.04 5.62
CA GLU A 20 2.09 -10.22 4.20
C GLU A 20 0.61 -9.95 3.89
N ARG A 21 -0.28 -10.50 4.73
CA ARG A 21 -1.71 -10.25 4.64
C ARG A 21 -2.07 -8.79 4.89
N ALA A 22 -1.40 -8.13 5.82
CA ALA A 22 -1.61 -6.72 6.12
C ALA A 22 -1.17 -5.82 4.95
N LEU A 23 -0.04 -6.10 4.29
CA LEU A 23 0.39 -5.38 3.09
C LEU A 23 -0.59 -5.55 1.93
N HIS A 24 -1.07 -6.78 1.71
CA HIS A 24 -2.05 -7.03 0.67
C HIS A 24 -3.38 -6.33 0.97
N LEU A 25 -3.84 -6.35 2.23
CA LEU A 25 -5.04 -5.63 2.65
C LEU A 25 -4.87 -4.11 2.54
N LEU A 26 -3.69 -3.57 2.84
CA LEU A 26 -3.38 -2.15 2.64
C LEU A 26 -3.60 -1.76 1.17
N TYR A 27 -3.05 -2.54 0.24
CA TYR A 27 -3.23 -2.32 -1.19
C TYR A 27 -4.70 -2.43 -1.63
N LEU A 28 -5.42 -3.47 -1.22
CA LEU A 28 -6.83 -3.62 -1.61
C LEU A 28 -7.68 -2.49 -1.04
N SER A 29 -7.43 -2.09 0.22
CA SER A 29 -8.13 -0.96 0.85
C SER A 29 -7.85 0.35 0.12
N TRP A 30 -6.62 0.55 -0.39
CA TRP A 30 -6.28 1.70 -1.25
C TRP A 30 -7.03 1.65 -2.59
N TRP A 31 -7.03 0.49 -3.24
CA TRP A 31 -7.64 0.28 -4.55
C TRP A 31 -9.14 0.59 -4.57
N HIS A 32 -9.86 0.36 -3.46
CA HIS A 32 -11.29 0.66 -3.30
C HIS A 32 -11.64 2.14 -3.53
N TRP A 33 -10.76 3.07 -3.17
CA TRP A 33 -11.04 4.51 -3.29
C TRP A 33 -10.10 5.23 -4.26
N ALA A 34 -9.00 4.58 -4.68
CA ALA A 34 -8.11 5.10 -5.71
C ALA A 34 -8.68 4.92 -7.12
N GLU A 35 -9.47 3.86 -7.36
CA GLU A 35 -9.96 3.49 -8.69
C GLU A 35 -11.47 3.18 -8.67
N PRO A 36 -12.22 3.51 -9.74
CA PRO A 36 -13.64 3.16 -9.86
C PRO A 36 -13.91 1.64 -9.84
N ASP A 37 -15.08 1.27 -9.28
CA ASP A 37 -15.56 -0.12 -9.16
C ASP A 37 -15.52 -0.92 -10.47
N PHE A 38 -15.89 -0.31 -11.60
CA PHE A 38 -15.94 -0.97 -12.90
C PHE A 38 -14.55 -1.37 -13.46
N LEU A 39 -13.46 -0.78 -12.96
CA LEU A 39 -12.09 -1.14 -13.33
C LEU A 39 -11.51 -2.20 -12.39
N THR A 40 -11.93 -2.22 -11.14
CA THR A 40 -11.32 -3.04 -10.08
C THR A 40 -12.11 -4.31 -9.79
N GLY A 41 -13.43 -4.31 -10.07
CA GLY A 41 -14.35 -5.34 -9.60
C GLY A 41 -14.54 -5.35 -8.08
N LEU A 42 -14.11 -4.29 -7.39
CA LEU A 42 -14.28 -4.08 -5.96
C LEU A 42 -15.53 -3.23 -5.74
N SER A 43 -16.41 -3.68 -4.85
CA SER A 43 -17.61 -2.90 -4.50
C SER A 43 -17.24 -1.68 -3.67
N ASP A 44 -18.00 -0.59 -3.76
CA ASP A 44 -17.75 0.59 -2.93
C ASP A 44 -17.71 0.21 -1.43
N ASP A 45 -16.63 0.57 -0.75
CA ASP A 45 -16.47 0.41 0.69
C ASP A 45 -16.14 1.76 1.32
N PRO A 46 -17.13 2.44 1.94
CA PRO A 46 -16.93 3.76 2.53
C PRO A 46 -16.00 3.74 3.75
N THR A 47 -15.61 2.55 4.24
CA THR A 47 -14.68 2.36 5.35
C THR A 47 -13.25 2.07 4.91
N ALA A 48 -12.99 1.95 3.60
CA ALA A 48 -11.70 1.52 3.07
C ALA A 48 -10.56 2.50 3.39
N LEU A 49 -10.81 3.81 3.38
CA LEU A 49 -9.79 4.80 3.77
C LEU A 49 -9.45 4.71 5.26
N GLN A 50 -10.43 4.49 6.13
CA GLN A 50 -10.21 4.30 7.57
C GLN A 50 -9.44 3.01 7.84
N LEU A 51 -9.76 1.93 7.11
CA LEU A 51 -9.03 0.66 7.17
C LEU A 51 -7.58 0.83 6.71
N TRP A 52 -7.35 1.53 5.59
CA TRP A 52 -6.01 1.84 5.10
C TRP A 52 -5.18 2.57 6.16
N ARG A 53 -5.76 3.61 6.82
CA ARG A 53 -5.09 4.36 7.89
C ARG A 53 -4.74 3.47 9.09
N ALA A 54 -5.65 2.58 9.50
CA ALA A 54 -5.40 1.66 10.61
C ALA A 54 -4.24 0.69 10.31
N ILE A 55 -4.15 0.21 9.07
CA ILE A 55 -3.05 -0.67 8.65
C ILE A 55 -1.74 0.12 8.53
N PHE A 56 -1.79 1.33 7.97
CA PHE A 56 -0.64 2.24 7.91
C PHE A 56 -0.06 2.51 9.31
N GLU A 57 -0.90 2.82 10.29
CA GLU A 57 -0.49 3.01 11.68
C GLU A 57 0.08 1.73 12.31
N HIS A 58 -0.49 0.56 12.02
CA HIS A 58 0.01 -0.73 12.50
C HIS A 58 1.47 -0.98 12.08
N PHE A 59 1.84 -0.59 10.85
CA PHE A 59 3.23 -0.68 10.38
C PHE A 59 4.15 0.40 10.99
N GLY A 60 3.65 1.31 11.81
CA GLY A 60 4.39 2.44 12.37
C GLY A 60 4.40 3.68 11.46
N GLY A 61 3.59 3.66 10.39
CA GLY A 61 3.45 4.74 9.43
C GLY A 61 4.79 5.23 8.89
N ARG A 62 4.95 6.55 8.81
CA ARG A 62 6.16 7.20 8.28
C ARG A 62 7.46 6.79 8.98
N ALA A 63 7.37 6.34 10.23
CA ALA A 63 8.51 5.93 11.04
C ALA A 63 8.83 4.43 10.96
N SER A 64 8.10 3.68 10.11
CA SER A 64 8.27 2.24 9.97
C SER A 64 9.72 1.83 9.74
N VAL A 65 10.04 0.61 10.16
CA VAL A 65 11.32 -0.06 9.91
C VAL A 65 11.18 -1.13 8.81
N ASP A 66 9.99 -1.27 8.22
CA ASP A 66 9.73 -2.17 7.12
C ASP A 66 9.93 -1.44 5.80
N ALA A 67 11.04 -1.77 5.10
CA ALA A 67 11.42 -1.11 3.86
C ALA A 67 10.36 -1.26 2.77
N GLU A 68 9.70 -2.43 2.69
CA GLU A 68 8.74 -2.70 1.62
C GLU A 68 7.44 -1.95 1.89
N PHE A 69 6.95 -1.96 3.13
CA PHE A 69 5.82 -1.14 3.53
C PHE A 69 6.05 0.33 3.19
N LEU A 70 7.21 0.88 3.57
CA LEU A 70 7.55 2.28 3.28
C LEU A 70 7.51 2.56 1.78
N PHE A 71 8.08 1.66 0.97
CA PHE A 71 8.08 1.78 -0.49
C PHE A 71 6.67 1.76 -1.07
N VAL A 72 5.87 0.73 -0.75
CA VAL A 72 4.53 0.58 -1.34
C VAL A 72 3.56 1.66 -0.86
N ALA A 73 3.60 2.03 0.43
CA ALA A 73 2.73 3.05 0.98
C ALA A 73 3.09 4.44 0.45
N ALA A 74 4.37 4.73 0.21
CA ALA A 74 4.78 5.98 -0.40
C ALA A 74 4.21 6.15 -1.82
N ILE A 75 4.29 5.10 -2.65
CA ILE A 75 3.71 5.10 -4.01
C ILE A 75 2.20 5.35 -3.95
N MET A 76 1.48 4.66 -3.05
CA MET A 76 0.04 4.87 -2.88
C MET A 76 -0.26 6.33 -2.50
N ILE A 77 0.49 6.89 -1.54
CA ILE A 77 0.35 8.29 -1.10
C ILE A 77 0.64 9.26 -2.26
N GLU A 78 1.73 9.05 -3.00
CA GLU A 78 2.13 9.90 -4.12
C GLU A 78 1.07 9.95 -5.22
N ILE A 79 0.48 8.80 -5.57
CA ILE A 79 -0.57 8.72 -6.60
C ILE A 79 -1.87 9.39 -6.13
N THR A 80 -2.13 9.36 -4.82
CA THR A 80 -3.43 9.76 -4.26
C THR A 80 -3.33 10.84 -3.18
N THR A 81 -2.41 11.80 -3.33
CA THR A 81 -2.15 12.86 -2.34
C THR A 81 -3.42 13.61 -1.92
N TRP A 82 -4.34 13.83 -2.87
CA TRP A 82 -5.66 14.45 -2.69
C TRP A 82 -6.53 13.76 -1.62
N ALA A 83 -6.30 12.47 -1.32
CA ALA A 83 -7.07 11.72 -0.32
C ALA A 83 -6.64 11.99 1.13
N PHE A 84 -5.52 12.68 1.34
CA PHE A 84 -4.89 12.82 2.65
C PHE A 84 -4.90 14.25 3.22
N GLY A 85 -5.45 15.22 2.49
CA GLY A 85 -5.60 16.61 2.94
C GLY A 85 -4.66 17.54 2.18
N ASP A 86 -3.67 18.11 2.88
CA ASP A 86 -2.67 18.99 2.26
C ASP A 86 -1.77 18.17 1.31
N GLU A 87 -2.02 18.28 0.00
CA GLU A 87 -1.35 17.51 -1.04
C GLU A 87 0.16 17.73 -1.04
N ASP A 88 0.62 18.97 -0.88
CA ASP A 88 2.06 19.32 -0.88
C ASP A 88 2.76 18.74 0.35
N ALA A 89 2.07 18.71 1.49
CA ALA A 89 2.61 18.08 2.70
C ALA A 89 2.72 16.56 2.54
N TRP A 90 1.74 15.91 1.91
CA TRP A 90 1.73 14.46 1.72
C TRP A 90 2.66 13.98 0.60
N ALA A 91 2.88 14.79 -0.44
CA ALA A 91 3.93 14.53 -1.43
C ALA A 91 5.31 14.44 -0.76
N LYS A 92 5.64 15.40 0.12
CA LYS A 92 6.89 15.35 0.91
C LYS A 92 6.97 14.14 1.83
N VAL A 93 5.83 13.69 2.36
CA VAL A 93 5.78 12.47 3.16
C VAL A 93 6.13 11.24 2.31
N ALA A 94 5.58 11.13 1.10
CA ALA A 94 5.91 10.04 0.18
C ALA A 94 7.42 10.04 -0.14
N ASP A 95 8.00 11.19 -0.49
CA ASP A 95 9.45 11.35 -0.74
C ASP A 95 10.29 10.86 0.44
N MET A 96 9.94 11.27 1.65
CA MET A 96 10.64 10.85 2.87
C MET A 96 10.55 9.34 3.11
N MET A 97 9.41 8.73 2.80
CA MET A 97 9.19 7.30 2.96
C MET A 97 9.97 6.49 1.90
N ILE A 98 10.05 6.96 0.65
CA ILE A 98 10.94 6.38 -0.37
C ILE A 98 12.40 6.50 0.06
N ALA A 99 12.85 7.69 0.47
CA ALA A 99 14.23 7.86 0.93
C ALA A 99 14.57 6.92 2.09
N ARG A 100 13.64 6.74 3.04
CA ARG A 100 13.82 5.82 4.17
C ARG A 100 13.81 4.35 3.74
N SER A 101 12.97 3.96 2.79
CA SER A 101 12.97 2.58 2.28
C SER A 101 14.32 2.21 1.67
N LEU A 102 14.95 3.15 0.94
CA LEU A 102 16.29 2.98 0.37
C LEU A 102 17.40 2.97 1.41
N LEU A 103 17.27 3.74 2.50
CA LEU A 103 18.23 3.63 3.61
C LEU A 103 18.19 2.24 4.27
N LEU A 104 17.01 1.62 4.35
CA LEU A 104 16.83 0.30 4.94
C LEU A 104 17.15 -0.84 3.95
N LYS A 105 16.94 -0.60 2.65
CA LYS A 105 17.24 -1.52 1.54
C LYS A 105 17.92 -0.74 0.41
N PRO A 106 19.26 -0.56 0.47
CA PRO A 106 20.00 0.28 -0.47
C PRO A 106 19.89 -0.14 -1.94
N ASP A 107 19.73 -1.43 -2.20
CA ASP A 107 19.54 -1.96 -3.57
C ASP A 107 18.11 -1.74 -4.11
N GLY A 108 17.23 -1.07 -3.35
CA GLY A 108 15.84 -0.86 -3.70
C GLY A 108 15.04 -2.15 -3.82
N PHE A 109 13.95 -2.10 -4.57
CA PHE A 109 13.14 -3.28 -4.89
C PHE A 109 13.20 -3.56 -6.38
N SER A 110 13.45 -4.81 -6.74
CA SER A 110 13.30 -5.29 -8.11
C SER A 110 11.90 -5.85 -8.34
N ALA A 111 11.49 -5.99 -9.60
CA ALA A 111 10.25 -6.69 -9.96
C ALA A 111 10.14 -8.07 -9.30
N ALA A 112 11.25 -8.80 -9.24
CA ALA A 112 11.35 -10.12 -8.60
C ALA A 112 11.01 -10.11 -7.10
N SER A 113 11.07 -8.96 -6.43
CA SER A 113 10.69 -8.84 -5.01
C SER A 113 9.17 -8.97 -4.79
N PHE A 114 8.39 -8.87 -5.87
CA PHE A 114 6.93 -8.85 -5.85
C PHE A 114 6.31 -10.01 -6.65
N GLU A 115 7.11 -10.90 -7.22
CA GLU A 115 6.64 -12.07 -7.97
C GLU A 115 5.76 -12.99 -7.11
N ASP A 116 4.79 -13.64 -7.75
CA ASP A 116 3.85 -14.60 -7.14
C ASP A 116 2.96 -14.07 -6.00
N ARG A 117 2.81 -12.74 -5.87
CA ARG A 117 2.01 -12.09 -4.80
C ARG A 117 0.68 -11.52 -5.29
N GLY A 118 0.07 -12.18 -6.28
CA GLY A 118 -1.23 -11.81 -6.84
C GLY A 118 -1.26 -10.39 -7.44
N CYS A 119 -2.40 -9.71 -7.34
CA CYS A 119 -2.58 -8.37 -7.91
C CYS A 119 -1.68 -7.31 -7.27
N PHE A 120 -1.48 -7.37 -5.95
CA PHE A 120 -0.48 -6.58 -5.23
C PHE A 120 0.91 -6.74 -5.86
N GLY A 121 1.32 -8.00 -6.05
CA GLY A 121 2.61 -8.34 -6.63
C GLY A 121 2.80 -7.80 -8.05
N VAL A 122 1.81 -8.03 -8.92
CA VAL A 122 1.82 -7.54 -10.30
C VAL A 122 1.94 -6.01 -10.35
N TYR A 123 1.17 -5.30 -9.51
CA TYR A 123 1.18 -3.84 -9.47
C TYR A 123 2.55 -3.30 -9.03
N PHE A 124 3.08 -3.76 -7.90
CA PHE A 124 4.34 -3.24 -7.37
C PHE A 124 5.58 -3.75 -8.12
N ALA A 125 5.51 -4.91 -8.79
CA ALA A 125 6.53 -5.33 -9.74
C ALA A 125 6.65 -4.33 -10.91
N HIS A 126 5.51 -3.86 -11.43
CA HIS A 126 5.49 -2.83 -12.47
C HIS A 126 6.04 -1.49 -11.97
N GLN A 127 5.61 -1.04 -10.79
CA GLN A 127 6.12 0.19 -10.18
C GLN A 127 7.64 0.12 -9.94
N ALA A 128 8.13 -0.98 -9.37
CA ALA A 128 9.56 -1.22 -9.16
C ALA A 128 10.38 -1.26 -10.45
N SER A 129 9.77 -1.61 -11.57
CA SER A 129 10.45 -1.59 -12.89
C SER A 129 10.49 -0.21 -13.53
N THR A 130 9.59 0.68 -13.12
CA THR A 130 9.32 1.97 -13.79
C THR A 130 9.88 3.15 -13.00
N LEU A 131 9.85 3.08 -11.67
CA LEU A 131 10.54 3.99 -10.77
C LEU A 131 12.05 3.81 -10.97
N ARG A 132 12.67 4.77 -11.66
CA ARG A 132 14.12 4.92 -11.66
C ARG A 132 14.53 5.43 -10.28
N VAL A 133 14.81 4.52 -9.37
CA VAL A 133 15.48 4.83 -8.11
C VAL A 133 16.99 4.91 -8.35
#